data_AF-A0A496LGV5-F1
#
_entry.id   AF-A0A496LGV5-F1
#
_cell.length_a   1.000
_cell.length_b   1.000
_cell.length_c   1.000
_cell.angle_alpha   90.00
_cell.angle_beta   90.00
_cell.angle_gamma   90.00
#
_symmetry.space_group_name_H-M   'P 1'
#
loop_
_entity.id
_entity.type
_entity.pdbx_description
1 polymer ?
#
loop_
_entity_poly.entity_id
_entity_poly.type
_entity_poly.pdbx_seq_one_letter_code
_entity_poly.pdbx_strand_id
1 'polypeptide(L)'
;SGFDPGVTNVFCAYAQQNLFDEIHEIDILDCNAGDHGYPFATNFNPEINLREVSAKGRYWERGEWKETEPMQIMFKWDYPKVGVKDSYLLYHEELESLVKNIKGLKRIRFFMTFGQSYLTHMKCLENVGMLRIDEVEHNGVKIVPIQFLKTLLPDPASLGPRTKGKTNIGCVIRGLKDGKERQ
;
A
#
# COMPACT_ATOMS: atom_id res chain seq x y z
N SER A 1 -4.56 -14.15 8.33
CA SER A 1 -4.60 -14.61 6.93
C SER A 1 -5.47 -13.64 6.16
N GLY A 2 -4.87 -12.63 5.53
CA GLY A 2 -5.55 -11.56 4.79
C GLY A 2 -5.41 -11.74 3.28
N PHE A 3 -5.46 -10.63 2.53
CA PHE A 3 -5.14 -10.65 1.10
C PHE A 3 -3.64 -10.41 0.89
N ASP A 4 -3.12 -9.37 1.50
CA ASP A 4 -1.73 -8.93 1.52
C ASP A 4 -1.40 -8.51 2.96
N PRO A 5 -0.73 -9.36 3.76
CA PRO A 5 -0.22 -10.68 3.45
C PRO A 5 -1.31 -11.77 3.42
N GLY A 6 -1.11 -12.77 2.55
CA GLY A 6 -1.97 -13.96 2.47
C GLY A 6 -2.14 -14.45 1.05
N VAL A 7 -3.17 -13.98 0.35
CA VAL A 7 -3.43 -14.29 -1.06
C VAL A 7 -2.24 -13.92 -1.95
N THR A 8 -1.56 -12.79 -1.72
CA THR A 8 -0.34 -12.42 -2.46
C THR A 8 0.78 -13.44 -2.25
N ASN A 9 0.94 -13.96 -1.03
CA ASN A 9 1.88 -15.05 -0.74
C ASN A 9 1.50 -16.33 -1.49
N VAL A 10 0.21 -16.67 -1.51
CA VAL A 10 -0.30 -17.85 -2.23
C VAL A 10 -0.09 -17.72 -3.74
N PHE A 11 -0.30 -16.54 -4.33
CA PHE A 11 0.00 -16.29 -5.74
C PHE A 11 1.48 -16.51 -6.06
N CYS A 12 2.38 -16.01 -5.22
CA CYS A 12 3.82 -16.20 -5.42
C CYS A 12 4.22 -17.68 -5.28
N ALA A 13 3.68 -18.38 -4.28
CA ALA A 13 3.93 -19.81 -4.09
C ALA A 13 3.39 -20.66 -5.26
N TYR A 14 2.16 -20.36 -5.71
CA TYR A 14 1.55 -21.01 -6.87
C TYR A 14 2.37 -20.78 -8.15
N ALA A 15 2.85 -19.56 -8.36
CA ALA A 15 3.70 -19.23 -9.50
C ALA A 15 5.01 -20.02 -9.49
N GLN A 16 5.67 -20.13 -8.33
CA GLN A 16 6.91 -20.91 -8.19
C GLN A 16 6.69 -22.41 -8.43
N GLN A 17 5.52 -22.95 -8.06
CA GLN A 17 5.23 -24.38 -8.20
C GLN A 17 4.79 -24.76 -9.62
N ASN A 18 4.09 -23.87 -10.32
CA ASN A 18 3.34 -24.25 -11.52
C ASN A 18 3.72 -23.46 -12.78
N LEU A 19 4.27 -22.25 -12.64
CA LEU A 19 4.39 -21.30 -13.76
C LEU A 19 5.85 -20.98 -14.14
N PHE A 20 6.79 -21.09 -13.21
CA PHE A 20 8.20 -20.74 -13.39
C PHE A 20 9.12 -21.86 -12.91
N ASP A 21 10.29 -21.96 -13.53
CA ASP A 21 11.39 -22.79 -13.01
C ASP A 21 12.23 -21.98 -12.01
N GLU A 22 12.37 -20.66 -12.25
CA GLU A 22 12.97 -19.69 -11.33
C GLU A 22 12.18 -18.38 -11.33
N ILE A 23 11.94 -17.81 -10.14
CA ILE A 23 11.38 -16.46 -10.00
C ILE A 23 12.51 -15.50 -9.65
N HIS A 24 12.63 -14.40 -10.41
CA HIS A 24 13.68 -13.40 -10.21
C HIS A 24 13.13 -12.08 -9.67
N GLU A 25 11.94 -11.65 -10.09
CA GLU A 25 11.35 -10.40 -9.62
C GLU A 25 9.88 -10.58 -9.26
N ILE A 26 9.45 -9.91 -8.20
CA ILE A 26 8.05 -9.82 -7.80
C ILE A 26 7.72 -8.34 -7.54
N ASP A 27 6.70 -7.83 -8.21
CA ASP A 27 6.05 -6.56 -7.88
C ASP A 27 4.62 -6.85 -7.41
N ILE A 28 4.32 -6.60 -6.14
CA ILE A 28 2.97 -6.68 -5.60
C ILE A 28 2.29 -5.34 -5.84
N LEU A 29 1.11 -5.34 -6.44
CA LEU A 29 0.36 -4.15 -6.82
C LEU A 29 -1.02 -4.18 -6.18
N ASP A 30 -1.28 -3.25 -5.25
CA ASP A 30 -2.57 -3.00 -4.63
C ASP A 30 -3.19 -1.72 -5.18
N CYS A 31 -4.30 -1.87 -5.90
CA CYS A 31 -5.15 -0.77 -6.30
C CYS A 31 -6.50 -0.77 -5.59
N ASN A 32 -6.78 0.32 -4.90
CA ASN A 32 -8.11 0.69 -4.47
C ASN A 32 -8.63 1.89 -5.28
N ALA A 33 -9.56 1.62 -6.21
CA ALA A 33 -10.24 2.65 -6.99
C ALA A 33 -11.71 2.83 -6.56
N GLY A 34 -12.02 2.54 -5.29
CA GLY A 34 -13.30 2.85 -4.69
C GLY A 34 -13.44 4.34 -4.40
N ASP A 35 -14.60 4.90 -4.71
CA ASP A 35 -15.01 6.27 -4.38
C ASP A 35 -16.20 6.23 -3.41
N HIS A 36 -15.99 6.73 -2.20
CA HIS A 36 -16.99 6.84 -1.14
C HIS A 36 -17.89 8.08 -1.24
N GLY A 37 -17.61 9.02 -2.15
CA GLY A 37 -18.38 10.24 -2.39
C GLY A 37 -18.11 11.39 -1.40
N TYR A 38 -17.32 11.18 -0.35
CA TYR A 38 -16.80 12.26 0.52
C TYR A 38 -15.57 12.96 -0.09
N PRO A 39 -15.33 14.25 0.23
CA PRO A 39 -14.10 14.94 -0.16
C PRO A 39 -12.83 14.26 0.36
N PHE A 40 -12.89 13.77 1.61
CA PHE A 40 -11.86 12.98 2.26
C PHE A 40 -12.50 12.09 3.33
N ALA A 41 -12.17 10.80 3.29
CA ALA A 41 -12.47 9.84 4.35
C ALA A 41 -11.37 8.77 4.35
N THR A 42 -11.24 8.04 5.45
CA THR A 42 -10.33 6.89 5.54
C THR A 42 -11.12 5.63 5.84
N ASN A 43 -10.75 4.52 5.19
CA ASN A 43 -11.29 3.20 5.44
C ASN A 43 -10.72 2.56 6.72
N PHE A 44 -9.63 3.11 7.27
CA PHE A 44 -8.93 2.60 8.44
C PHE A 44 -8.77 3.70 9.49
N ASN A 45 -8.11 3.36 10.60
CA ASN A 45 -7.75 4.38 11.60
C ASN A 45 -6.81 5.42 10.93
N PRO A 46 -7.11 6.73 10.99
CA PRO A 46 -6.26 7.79 10.45
C PRO A 46 -4.77 7.68 10.84
N GLU A 47 -4.47 7.16 12.03
CA GLU A 47 -3.10 6.90 12.49
C GLU A 47 -2.36 5.88 11.61
N ILE A 48 -3.04 4.84 11.15
CA ILE A 48 -2.48 3.81 10.26
C ILE A 48 -2.18 4.42 8.90
N ASN A 49 -3.15 5.13 8.32
CA ASN A 49 -3.00 5.82 7.04
C ASN A 49 -1.85 6.83 7.05
N LEU A 50 -1.71 7.60 8.13
CA LEU A 50 -0.59 8.52 8.30
C LEU A 50 0.73 7.76 8.28
N ARG A 51 0.84 6.69 9.07
CA ARG A 51 2.05 5.88 9.14
C ARG A 51 2.42 5.31 7.77
N GLU A 52 1.46 4.86 6.97
CA GLU A 52 1.73 4.35 5.62
C GLU A 52 2.33 5.42 4.71
N VAL A 53 1.75 6.63 4.65
CA VAL A 53 2.22 7.68 3.73
C VAL A 53 3.48 8.42 4.19
N SER A 54 3.77 8.39 5.50
CA SER A 54 4.92 9.07 6.11
C SER A 54 6.09 8.15 6.45
N ALA A 55 5.89 6.83 6.49
CA ALA A 55 6.97 5.89 6.64
C ALA A 55 7.85 5.87 5.39
N LYS A 56 9.14 5.62 5.58
CA LYS A 56 10.06 5.32 4.50
C LYS A 56 9.56 4.10 3.72
N GLY A 57 9.59 4.19 2.40
CA GLY A 57 9.41 3.02 1.55
C GLY A 57 10.56 2.05 1.80
N ARG A 58 10.31 0.74 1.75
CA ARG A 58 11.35 -0.27 1.90
C ARG A 58 11.06 -1.48 1.03
N TYR A 59 12.06 -1.92 0.28
CA TYR A 59 11.98 -3.07 -0.60
C TYR A 59 13.27 -3.91 -0.52
N TRP A 60 13.26 -5.10 -1.12
CA TRP A 60 14.43 -5.98 -1.08
C TRP A 60 14.99 -6.21 -2.48
N GLU A 61 16.31 -6.15 -2.62
CA GLU A 61 17.02 -6.39 -3.86
C GLU A 61 18.41 -6.97 -3.60
N ARG A 62 18.72 -8.10 -4.25
CA ARG A 62 20.04 -8.76 -4.25
C ARG A 62 20.64 -9.01 -2.86
N GLY A 63 19.83 -9.49 -1.92
CA GLY A 63 20.28 -9.81 -0.56
C GLY A 63 20.11 -8.67 0.44
N GLU A 64 19.81 -7.45 -0.01
CA GLU A 64 19.80 -6.26 0.82
C GLU A 64 18.43 -5.59 0.86
N TRP A 65 18.10 -5.03 2.03
CA TRP A 65 16.96 -4.14 2.16
C TRP A 65 17.36 -2.73 1.79
N LYS A 66 16.55 -2.10 0.95
CA LYS A 66 16.74 -0.73 0.47
C LYS A 66 15.60 0.14 0.96
N GLU A 67 15.93 1.31 1.50
CA GLU A 67 14.97 2.31 1.94
C GLU A 67 14.87 3.44 0.92
N THR A 68 13.70 4.10 0.89
CA THR A 68 13.44 5.30 0.11
C THR A 68 12.84 6.37 1.01
N GLU A 69 12.89 7.62 0.58
CA GLU A 69 12.05 8.64 1.20
C GLU A 69 10.56 8.29 1.00
N PRO A 70 9.67 8.76 1.90
CA PRO A 70 8.23 8.50 1.79
C PRO A 70 7.70 8.95 0.42
N MET A 71 6.94 8.07 -0.24
CA MET A 71 6.33 8.33 -1.55
C MET A 71 7.30 8.70 -2.68
N GLN A 72 8.61 8.43 -2.53
CA GLN A 72 9.64 8.84 -3.49
C GLN A 72 9.54 8.13 -4.84
N ILE A 73 9.27 6.82 -4.83
CA ILE A 73 9.22 6.00 -6.04
C ILE A 73 7.77 5.80 -6.42
N MET A 74 7.39 6.26 -7.61
CA MET A 74 6.05 6.13 -8.17
C MET A 74 6.14 5.73 -9.64
N PHE A 75 5.18 4.91 -10.08
CA PHE A 75 4.93 4.69 -11.49
C PHE A 75 3.44 4.54 -11.79
N LYS A 76 3.09 4.70 -13.07
CA LYS A 76 1.74 4.47 -13.56
C LYS A 76 1.58 3.03 -14.00
N TRP A 77 0.55 2.35 -13.50
CA TRP A 77 0.18 1.00 -13.92
C TRP A 77 -1.25 0.97 -14.44
N ASP A 78 -1.48 0.25 -15.53
CA ASP A 78 -2.83 -0.02 -16.05
C ASP A 78 -3.42 -1.24 -15.36
N TYR A 79 -4.23 -1.01 -14.33
CA TYR A 79 -4.84 -2.07 -13.53
C TYR A 79 -6.02 -2.69 -14.30
N PRO A 80 -6.01 -4.01 -14.58
CA PRO A 80 -7.11 -4.66 -15.29
C PRO A 80 -8.48 -4.36 -14.67
N LYS A 81 -9.45 -3.98 -15.52
CA LYS A 81 -10.83 -3.61 -15.12
C LYS A 81 -10.97 -2.35 -14.26
N VAL A 82 -9.88 -1.61 -14.01
CA VAL A 82 -9.84 -0.36 -13.23
C VAL A 82 -9.29 0.80 -14.07
N GLY A 83 -8.20 0.59 -14.81
CA GLY A 83 -7.50 1.59 -15.61
C GLY A 83 -6.19 2.08 -14.98
N VAL A 84 -5.58 3.09 -15.61
CA VAL A 84 -4.28 3.64 -15.19
C VAL A 84 -4.37 4.38 -13.86
N LYS A 85 -3.49 4.04 -12.91
CA LYS A 85 -3.36 4.71 -11.60
C LYS A 85 -1.90 4.92 -11.21
N ASP A 86 -1.66 6.00 -10.47
CA ASP A 86 -0.38 6.28 -9.83
C ASP A 86 -0.18 5.32 -8.65
N SER A 87 0.94 4.60 -8.63
CA SER A 87 1.25 3.55 -7.65
C SER A 87 2.60 3.86 -7.00
N TYR A 88 2.60 3.98 -5.67
CA TYR A 88 3.74 4.41 -4.88
C TYR A 88 4.38 3.22 -4.18
N LEU A 89 5.70 3.18 -4.09
CA LEU A 89 6.42 2.12 -3.39
C LEU A 89 6.28 2.32 -1.88
N LEU A 90 5.87 1.26 -1.18
CA LEU A 90 5.83 1.22 0.28
C LEU A 90 6.50 -0.05 0.80
N TYR A 91 6.78 -0.04 2.10
CA TYR A 91 7.06 -1.28 2.82
C TYR A 91 5.76 -2.07 3.04
N HIS A 92 5.82 -3.40 2.92
CA HIS A 92 4.72 -4.28 3.30
C HIS A 92 5.25 -5.58 3.91
N GLU A 93 4.50 -6.17 4.83
CA GLU A 93 5.00 -7.23 5.72
C GLU A 93 5.28 -8.58 5.03
N GLU A 94 4.57 -8.94 3.96
CA GLU A 94 4.84 -10.21 3.25
C GLU A 94 6.22 -10.26 2.62
N LEU A 95 6.84 -9.10 2.35
CA LEU A 95 8.17 -9.04 1.75
C LEU A 95 9.17 -9.81 2.63
N GLU A 96 9.06 -9.71 3.95
CA GLU A 96 9.96 -10.41 4.87
C GLU A 96 9.87 -11.93 4.76
N SER A 97 8.66 -12.44 4.50
CA SER A 97 8.43 -13.87 4.34
C SER A 97 8.78 -14.34 2.93
N LEU A 98 8.44 -13.57 1.89
CA LEU A 98 8.65 -13.96 0.50
C LEU A 98 10.13 -13.98 0.13
N VAL A 99 10.93 -13.04 0.64
CA VAL A 99 12.40 -13.04 0.46
C VAL A 99 13.05 -14.33 0.97
N LYS A 100 12.51 -14.91 2.05
CA LYS A 100 13.05 -16.14 2.65
C LYS A 100 12.61 -17.41 1.91
N ASN A 101 11.45 -17.37 1.25
CA ASN A 101 10.78 -18.57 0.75
C ASN A 101 10.80 -18.71 -0.78
N ILE A 102 10.92 -17.59 -1.52
CA ILE A 102 10.99 -17.61 -2.98
C ILE A 102 12.44 -17.82 -3.42
N LYS A 103 12.70 -18.95 -4.08
CA LYS A 103 14.05 -19.34 -4.50
C LYS A 103 14.48 -18.58 -5.75
N GLY A 104 15.73 -18.11 -5.76
CA GLY A 104 16.30 -17.39 -6.91
C GLY A 104 15.84 -15.93 -7.02
N LEU A 105 15.06 -15.43 -6.04
CA LEU A 105 14.56 -14.07 -6.03
C LEU A 105 15.72 -13.07 -6.05
N LYS A 106 15.65 -12.09 -6.94
CA LYS A 106 16.61 -11.00 -7.11
C LYS A 106 16.04 -9.66 -6.63
N ARG A 107 14.74 -9.46 -6.72
CA ARG A 107 14.05 -8.25 -6.24
C ARG A 107 12.59 -8.53 -5.85
N ILE A 108 12.12 -7.90 -4.78
CA ILE A 108 10.69 -7.81 -4.48
C ILE A 108 10.32 -6.39 -4.01
N ARG A 109 9.18 -5.89 -4.49
CA ARG A 109 8.62 -4.58 -4.17
C ARG A 109 7.12 -4.68 -3.94
N PHE A 110 6.58 -3.73 -3.18
CA PHE A 110 5.15 -3.54 -2.99
C PHE A 110 4.77 -2.12 -3.40
N PHE A 111 3.68 -2.00 -4.14
CA PHE A 111 3.14 -0.73 -4.59
C PHE A 111 1.66 -0.63 -4.26
N MET A 112 1.24 0.54 -3.80
CA MET A 112 -0.15 0.85 -3.50
C MET A 112 -0.59 2.12 -4.23
N THR A 113 -1.84 2.14 -4.68
CA THR A 113 -2.39 3.35 -5.30
C THR A 113 -2.81 4.39 -4.27
N PHE A 114 -2.40 5.64 -4.49
CA PHE A 114 -2.90 6.79 -3.76
C PHE A 114 -3.40 7.85 -4.74
N GLY A 115 -4.64 8.29 -4.58
CA GLY A 115 -5.18 9.38 -5.39
C GLY A 115 -4.53 10.72 -5.03
N GLN A 116 -4.28 11.58 -6.01
CA GLN A 116 -3.70 12.90 -5.78
C GLN A 116 -4.49 13.73 -4.77
N SER A 117 -5.83 13.69 -4.83
CA SER A 117 -6.70 14.36 -3.84
C SER A 117 -6.42 13.88 -2.43
N TYR A 118 -6.27 12.57 -2.23
CA TYR A 118 -6.00 11.98 -0.93
C TYR A 118 -4.65 12.45 -0.38
N LEU A 119 -3.59 12.43 -1.18
CA LEU A 119 -2.26 12.90 -0.78
C LEU A 119 -2.27 14.39 -0.43
N THR A 120 -2.99 15.20 -1.18
CA THR A 120 -3.14 16.64 -0.89
C THR A 120 -3.84 16.87 0.45
N HIS A 121 -4.95 16.17 0.72
CA HIS A 121 -5.64 16.31 2.01
C HIS A 121 -4.76 15.88 3.19
N MET A 122 -4.06 14.74 3.06
CA MET A 122 -3.13 14.27 4.08
C MET A 122 -2.04 15.30 4.36
N LYS A 123 -1.45 15.88 3.30
CA LYS A 123 -0.41 16.89 3.47
C LYS A 123 -0.93 18.17 4.13
N CYS A 124 -2.13 18.61 3.78
CA CYS A 124 -2.77 19.76 4.42
C CYS A 124 -3.02 19.50 5.91
N LEU A 125 -3.59 18.34 6.27
CA LEU A 125 -3.86 17.95 7.66
C LEU A 125 -2.58 17.82 8.49
N GLU A 126 -1.51 17.27 7.89
CA GLU A 126 -0.18 17.21 8.51
C GLU A 126 0.36 18.62 8.77
N ASN A 127 0.36 19.49 7.76
CA ASN A 127 0.92 20.84 7.85
C ASN A 127 0.25 21.71 8.91
N VAL A 128 -1.05 21.51 9.17
CA VAL A 128 -1.78 22.23 10.24
C VAL A 128 -1.74 21.51 11.60
N GLY A 129 -1.03 20.38 11.70
CA GLY A 129 -0.85 19.63 12.94
C GLY A 129 -2.03 18.76 13.37
N MET A 130 -3.04 18.56 12.52
CA MET A 130 -4.21 17.71 12.83
C MET A 130 -3.88 16.21 12.92
N LEU A 131 -2.70 15.82 12.46
CA LEU A 131 -2.20 14.45 12.49
C LEU A 131 -1.24 14.17 13.66
N ARG A 132 -1.06 15.13 14.58
CA ARG A 132 -0.22 14.97 15.77
C ARG A 132 -0.82 13.96 16.76
N ILE A 133 0.07 13.19 17.38
CA ILE A 133 -0.23 12.18 18.40
C ILE A 133 0.04 12.66 19.83
N ASP A 134 0.73 13.79 19.98
CA ASP A 134 1.03 14.37 21.28
C ASP A 134 -0.09 15.30 21.76
N GLU A 135 -0.20 15.44 23.09
CA GLU A 135 -1.23 16.28 23.71
C GLU A 135 -1.00 17.77 23.41
N VAL A 136 -2.08 18.48 23.10
CA VAL A 136 -2.12 19.94 23.02
C VAL A 136 -3.21 20.48 23.95
N GLU A 137 -2.98 21.63 24.57
CA GLU A 137 -3.98 22.29 25.41
C GLU A 137 -4.86 23.22 24.56
N HIS A 138 -6.18 23.07 24.68
CA HIS A 138 -7.18 23.92 24.05
C HIS A 138 -8.27 24.28 25.06
N ASN A 139 -8.41 25.57 25.39
CA ASN A 139 -9.36 26.07 26.39
C ASN A 139 -9.28 25.35 27.75
N GLY A 140 -8.05 25.08 28.24
CA GLY A 140 -7.83 24.39 29.52
C GLY A 140 -8.08 22.87 29.49
N VAL A 141 -8.39 22.30 28.34
CA VAL A 141 -8.57 20.86 28.14
C VAL A 141 -7.44 20.31 27.27
N LYS A 142 -6.86 19.20 27.68
CA LYS A 142 -5.88 18.49 26.86
C LYS A 142 -6.58 17.62 25.82
N ILE A 143 -6.15 17.74 24.57
CA ILE A 143 -6.65 16.94 23.45
C ILE A 143 -5.49 16.37 22.64
N VAL A 144 -5.73 15.25 21.96
CA VAL A 144 -4.81 14.70 20.95
C VAL A 144 -5.40 14.99 19.57
N PRO A 145 -4.75 15.80 18.72
CA PRO A 145 -5.34 16.27 17.45
C PRO A 145 -5.86 15.16 16.55
N ILE A 146 -5.12 14.05 16.39
CA ILE A 146 -5.56 12.95 15.53
C ILE A 146 -6.81 12.22 16.05
N GLN A 147 -7.00 12.16 17.38
CA GLN A 147 -8.21 11.60 17.98
C GLN A 147 -9.41 12.52 17.76
N PHE A 148 -9.19 13.83 17.81
CA PHE A 148 -10.23 14.79 17.47
C PHE A 148 -10.59 14.73 15.97
N LEU A 149 -9.59 14.65 15.08
CA LEU A 149 -9.82 14.46 13.63
C LEU A 149 -10.67 13.23 13.36
N LYS A 150 -10.37 12.10 14.01
CA LYS A 150 -11.16 10.86 13.90
C LYS A 150 -12.64 11.07 14.21
N THR A 151 -12.97 11.98 15.13
CA THR A 151 -14.35 12.32 15.50
C THR A 151 -15.06 13.14 14.41
N LEU A 152 -14.31 13.89 13.60
CA LEU A 152 -14.84 14.71 12.50
C LEU A 152 -15.01 13.92 11.19
N LEU A 153 -14.19 12.88 10.99
CA LEU A 153 -14.25 12.06 9.79
C LEU A 153 -15.48 11.14 9.79
N PRO A 154 -16.02 10.78 8.60
CA PRO A 154 -17.10 9.80 8.52
C PRO A 154 -16.70 8.46 9.15
N ASP A 155 -17.65 7.78 9.78
CA ASP A 155 -17.43 6.44 10.33
C ASP A 155 -17.00 5.48 9.21
N PRO A 156 -15.82 4.83 9.28
CA PRO A 156 -15.36 3.87 8.29
C PRO A 156 -16.38 2.76 7.98
N ALA A 157 -17.14 2.30 8.99
CA ALA A 157 -18.15 1.26 8.81
C ALA A 157 -19.31 1.71 7.89
N SER A 158 -19.56 3.03 7.81
CA SER A 158 -20.59 3.62 6.96
C SER A 158 -20.15 3.82 5.51
N LEU A 159 -18.86 3.69 5.21
CA LEU A 159 -18.32 3.93 3.87
C LEU A 159 -18.65 2.79 2.92
N GLY A 160 -18.67 1.54 3.39
CA GLY A 160 -18.87 0.35 2.55
C GLY A 160 -20.09 0.44 1.60
N PRO A 161 -21.31 0.73 2.09
CA PRO A 161 -22.50 0.89 1.24
C PRO A 161 -22.44 2.07 0.26
N ARG A 162 -21.57 3.06 0.50
CA ARG A 162 -21.41 4.26 -0.35
C ARG A 162 -20.36 4.06 -1.42
N THR A 163 -19.32 3.29 -1.12
CA THR A 163 -18.16 3.10 -1.99
C THR A 163 -18.56 2.46 -3.31
N LYS A 164 -18.31 3.16 -4.41
CA LYS A 164 -18.49 2.67 -5.79
C LYS A 164 -17.15 2.57 -6.47
N GLY A 165 -16.90 1.48 -7.17
CA GLY A 165 -15.65 1.25 -7.86
C GLY A 165 -15.20 -0.20 -7.73
N LYS A 166 -13.92 -0.44 -7.98
CA LYS A 166 -13.31 -1.76 -7.91
C LYS A 166 -11.95 -1.67 -7.24
N THR A 167 -11.55 -2.78 -6.62
CA THR A 167 -10.18 -3.01 -6.19
C THR A 167 -9.52 -4.01 -7.15
N ASN A 168 -8.20 -3.93 -7.29
CA ASN A 168 -7.39 -4.88 -8.04
C ASN A 168 -6.07 -5.07 -7.29
N ILE A 169 -5.89 -6.27 -6.73
CA ILE A 169 -4.69 -6.64 -5.98
C ILE A 169 -4.09 -7.89 -6.64
N GLY A 170 -2.80 -7.87 -6.91
CA GLY A 170 -2.11 -9.00 -7.55
C GLY A 170 -0.60 -8.87 -7.57
N CYS A 171 0.05 -9.86 -8.18
CA CYS A 171 1.50 -9.92 -8.29
C CYS A 171 1.92 -9.96 -9.76
N VAL A 172 2.83 -9.09 -10.16
CA VAL A 172 3.56 -9.16 -11.43
C VAL A 172 4.87 -9.87 -11.15
N ILE A 173 5.06 -11.05 -11.74
CA ILE A 173 6.16 -11.95 -11.43
C ILE A 173 7.00 -12.14 -12.70
N ARG A 174 8.31 -11.94 -12.61
CA ARG A 174 9.25 -12.20 -13.72
C ARG A 174 10.22 -13.28 -13.34
N GLY A 175 10.56 -14.12 -14.31
CA GLY A 175 11.46 -15.24 -14.09
C GLY A 175 11.75 -16.01 -15.37
N LEU A 176 12.13 -17.27 -15.20
CA LEU A 176 12.42 -18.19 -16.30
C LEU A 176 11.42 -19.33 -16.33
N LYS A 177 11.03 -19.74 -17.54
CA LYS A 177 10.34 -21.00 -17.82
C LYS A 177 10.90 -21.62 -19.09
N ASP A 178 11.33 -22.88 -19.01
CA ASP A 178 11.94 -23.64 -20.10
C ASP A 178 13.14 -22.89 -20.71
N GLY A 179 13.95 -22.26 -19.85
CA GLY A 179 15.12 -21.45 -20.23
C GLY A 179 14.81 -20.11 -20.90
N LYS A 180 13.54 -19.71 -20.99
CA LYS A 180 13.10 -18.43 -21.59
C LYS A 180 12.54 -17.49 -20.55
N GLU A 181 12.73 -16.20 -20.75
CA GLU A 181 12.11 -15.17 -19.92
C GLU A 181 10.59 -15.23 -20.02
N ARG A 182 9.93 -15.10 -18.86
CA ARG A 182 8.49 -15.09 -18.72
C ARG A 182 8.07 -14.00 -17.73
N GLN A 183 6.90 -13.41 -17.98
CA GLN A 183 6.15 -12.56 -17.07
C GLN A 183 4.71 -13.08 -16.97
#